data_AF-A0A6J3BSL1-F1
#
_entry.id   AF-A0A6J3BSL1-F1
#
_cell.length_a   1.000
_cell.length_b   1.000
_cell.length_c   1.000
_cell.angle_alpha   90.00
_cell.angle_beta   90.00
_cell.angle_gamma   90.00
#
_symmetry.space_group_name_H-M   'P 1'
#
loop_
_entity.id
_entity.type
_entity.pdbx_description
1 polymer ?
#
loop_
_entity_poly.entity_id
_entity_poly.type
_entity_poly.pdbx_seq_one_letter_code
_entity_poly.pdbx_strand_id
1 'polypeptide(L)'
;MLTAAPHSNSHLHTALLHTSGFALLSWLVLAHIQIPELYYLLFGLTLGQPMRHVRCERGVSVERVWAAAWGAAAPARQSSAALAARISLCPEAVGVLLAAVRALVHTDPPALPHWLADHPVAIVQVLFSLYNTLPDFVTIMMTAEVLTALASILFPPNTPDDIHMPICESGESSGASTPGSEKEIVIMGSSAALTQHPVRQGVMDFLKVIVLDSLSLNVSGKAAPVIDLVLDASPANSTSQQQIEYQTEVLTTLMENLLNTELFGSESNISNVCYLAARLVDKLWQGQLSRDPHEVFDFIVKLVTQAKKKSSVISLEGLHHCLNRTILFLLSRSTDSIADQMSVLEALHKLTTNRLLIFGAGNHELEFIGCLTYCLIQLSANMKIALDSHMRTTWHVNPSGDLESRDDKLTTHQGRNLMGGAARRVWEELYACKKPAIEEVFKVTLAAAAQHARAPDLAAVRDQLHDHAHRLWLNYIDAERKAVYRVPWELHNQIQSKIQKVTGGLTRLASRTKVKKEESAKQRQHPPRDHALAYMQDHVQLVR
;
A
#
# COMPACT_ATOMS: atom_id res chain seq x y z
N MET A 1 -15.09 -26.34 55.71
CA MET A 1 -14.80 -24.93 55.34
C MET A 1 -13.55 -24.97 54.48
N LEU A 2 -13.55 -24.70 53.17
CA LEU A 2 -14.17 -23.59 52.46
C LEU A 2 -15.12 -24.04 51.35
N THR A 3 -16.32 -23.47 51.38
CA THR A 3 -17.28 -23.40 50.28
C THR A 3 -16.74 -22.44 49.22
N ALA A 4 -16.37 -22.94 48.04
CA ALA A 4 -16.16 -22.09 46.87
C ALA A 4 -17.54 -21.58 46.41
N ALA A 5 -17.67 -20.26 46.27
CA ALA A 5 -18.94 -19.58 46.07
C ALA A 5 -19.56 -19.89 44.68
N PRO A 6 -20.88 -20.15 44.59
CA PRO A 6 -21.58 -20.31 43.31
C PRO A 6 -21.73 -18.99 42.51
N HIS A 7 -21.26 -17.86 43.06
CA HIS A 7 -21.41 -16.53 42.47
C HIS A 7 -20.36 -16.20 41.39
N SER A 8 -19.22 -16.91 41.31
CA SER A 8 -18.22 -16.61 40.27
C SER A 8 -18.67 -17.05 38.88
N ASN A 9 -19.34 -18.21 38.78
CA ASN A 9 -19.79 -18.77 37.50
C ASN A 9 -20.96 -18.00 36.89
N SER A 10 -21.85 -17.41 37.69
CA SER A 10 -22.99 -16.63 37.18
C SER A 10 -22.56 -15.33 36.49
N HIS A 11 -21.54 -14.64 37.00
CA HIS A 11 -21.02 -13.41 36.39
C HIS A 11 -20.32 -13.68 35.05
N LEU A 12 -19.57 -14.78 34.96
CA LEU A 12 -18.89 -15.22 33.74
C LEU A 12 -19.89 -15.71 32.67
N HIS A 13 -20.97 -16.38 33.10
CA HIS A 13 -22.08 -16.77 32.23
C HIS A 13 -22.81 -15.56 31.62
N THR A 14 -23.10 -14.53 32.43
CA THR A 14 -23.70 -13.29 31.92
C THR A 14 -22.76 -12.58 30.94
N ALA A 15 -21.46 -12.56 31.19
CA ALA A 15 -20.49 -11.97 30.27
C ALA A 15 -20.41 -12.70 28.91
N LEU A 16 -20.56 -14.04 28.90
CA LEU A 16 -20.63 -14.83 27.67
C LEU A 16 -21.88 -14.53 26.84
N LEU A 17 -23.05 -14.38 27.47
CA LEU A 17 -24.30 -13.98 26.80
C LEU A 17 -24.24 -12.58 26.17
N HIS A 18 -23.32 -11.73 26.62
CA HIS A 18 -23.08 -10.40 26.06
C HIS A 18 -21.97 -10.37 25.01
N THR A 19 -21.31 -11.49 24.75
CA THR A 19 -20.27 -11.60 23.72
C THR A 19 -20.91 -11.79 22.34
N SER A 20 -20.37 -11.11 21.32
CA SER A 20 -20.80 -11.28 19.92
C SER A 20 -20.77 -12.75 19.52
N GLY A 21 -21.84 -13.23 18.87
CA GLY A 21 -21.91 -14.62 18.36
C GLY A 21 -20.77 -14.95 17.39
N PHE A 22 -20.36 -14.00 16.54
CA PHE A 22 -19.23 -14.19 15.62
C PHE A 22 -17.88 -14.20 16.33
N ALA A 23 -17.73 -13.45 17.43
CA ALA A 23 -16.52 -13.51 18.24
C ALA A 23 -16.38 -14.90 18.90
N LEU A 24 -17.46 -15.41 19.47
CA LEU A 24 -17.50 -16.76 20.03
C LEU A 24 -17.25 -17.83 18.96
N LEU A 25 -17.90 -17.70 17.79
CA LEU A 25 -17.71 -18.60 16.66
C LEU A 25 -16.25 -18.63 16.20
N SER A 26 -15.60 -17.47 16.10
CA SER A 26 -14.18 -17.38 15.75
C SER A 26 -13.30 -18.17 16.72
N TRP A 27 -13.50 -18.01 18.04
CA TRP A 27 -12.76 -18.79 19.03
C TRP A 27 -12.97 -20.29 18.92
N LEU A 28 -14.23 -20.71 18.69
CA LEU A 28 -14.58 -22.12 18.55
C LEU A 28 -14.00 -22.74 17.28
N VAL A 29 -14.09 -22.03 16.15
CA VAL A 29 -13.53 -22.45 14.85
C VAL A 29 -12.04 -22.69 14.98
N LEU A 30 -11.31 -21.76 15.59
CA LEU A 30 -9.87 -21.87 15.77
C LEU A 30 -9.46 -23.05 16.67
N ALA A 31 -10.31 -23.45 17.62
CA ALA A 31 -10.09 -24.65 18.44
C ALA A 31 -10.42 -25.98 17.70
N HIS A 32 -11.15 -25.91 16.58
CA HIS A 32 -11.70 -27.09 15.89
C HIS A 32 -11.38 -27.13 14.39
N ILE A 33 -10.29 -26.49 13.95
CA ILE A 33 -9.84 -26.48 12.54
C ILE A 33 -9.66 -27.89 11.94
N GLN A 34 -9.59 -28.92 12.78
CA GLN A 34 -9.48 -30.33 12.38
C GLN A 34 -10.79 -30.95 11.90
N ILE A 35 -11.93 -30.26 11.98
CA ILE A 35 -13.23 -30.79 11.56
C ILE A 35 -13.46 -30.48 10.07
N PRO A 36 -13.55 -31.48 9.17
CA PRO A 36 -13.74 -31.24 7.72
C PRO A 36 -15.04 -30.47 7.39
N GLU A 37 -16.14 -30.79 8.07
CA GLU A 37 -17.46 -30.22 7.82
C GLU A 37 -17.50 -28.72 8.13
N LEU A 38 -16.61 -28.26 9.02
CA LEU A 38 -16.52 -26.87 9.47
C LEU A 38 -16.39 -25.90 8.31
N TYR A 39 -15.52 -26.20 7.34
CA TYR A 39 -15.25 -25.31 6.21
C TYR A 39 -16.49 -25.12 5.33
N TYR A 40 -17.24 -26.19 5.07
CA TYR A 40 -18.50 -26.10 4.32
C TYR A 40 -19.56 -25.32 5.07
N LEU A 41 -19.67 -25.52 6.39
CA LEU A 41 -20.60 -24.77 7.23
C LEU A 41 -20.27 -23.28 7.25
N LEU A 42 -18.97 -22.91 7.29
CA LEU A 42 -18.52 -21.52 7.20
C LEU A 42 -18.81 -20.90 5.82
N PHE A 43 -18.64 -21.65 4.73
CA PHE A 43 -19.10 -21.20 3.41
C PHE A 43 -20.63 -21.06 3.36
N GLY A 44 -21.37 -21.96 4.01
CA GLY A 44 -22.82 -21.88 4.15
C GLY A 44 -23.25 -20.60 4.84
N LEU A 45 -22.58 -20.28 5.95
CA LEU A 45 -22.81 -19.06 6.70
C LEU A 45 -22.47 -17.83 5.85
N THR A 46 -21.34 -17.85 5.13
CA THR A 46 -20.93 -16.78 4.21
C THR A 46 -21.97 -16.52 3.12
N LEU A 47 -22.59 -17.57 2.58
CA LEU A 47 -23.61 -17.49 1.53
C LEU A 47 -25.05 -17.32 2.07
N GLY A 48 -25.24 -17.39 3.38
CA GLY A 48 -26.57 -17.48 4.00
C GLY A 48 -27.37 -18.68 3.51
N GLN A 49 -26.69 -19.77 3.14
CA GLN A 49 -27.29 -20.98 2.59
C GLN A 49 -27.18 -22.16 3.57
N PRO A 50 -28.27 -22.94 3.74
CA PRO A 50 -28.21 -24.16 4.52
C PRO A 50 -27.43 -25.23 3.74
N MET A 51 -26.34 -25.72 4.32
CA MET A 51 -25.49 -26.75 3.73
C MET A 51 -26.06 -28.15 4.01
N ARG A 52 -27.15 -28.50 3.30
CA ARG A 52 -27.92 -29.73 3.55
C ARG A 52 -27.26 -31.01 3.03
N HIS A 53 -26.26 -30.87 2.15
CA HIS A 53 -25.61 -32.00 1.49
C HIS A 53 -24.12 -32.10 1.83
N VAL A 54 -23.71 -31.59 3.00
CA VAL A 54 -22.33 -31.75 3.48
C VAL A 54 -22.03 -33.23 3.63
N ARG A 55 -20.94 -33.66 3.02
CA ARG A 55 -20.37 -35.00 3.16
C ARG A 55 -19.12 -34.88 4.03
N CYS A 56 -18.69 -35.97 4.69
CA CYS A 56 -17.38 -36.05 5.39
C CYS A 56 -16.17 -36.01 4.43
N GLU A 57 -16.25 -35.25 3.34
CA GLU A 57 -15.19 -35.10 2.36
C GLU A 57 -14.12 -34.15 2.90
N ARG A 58 -12.87 -34.61 2.89
CA ARG A 58 -11.73 -33.92 3.51
C ARG A 58 -11.06 -32.87 2.63
N GLY A 59 -11.63 -32.46 1.51
CA GLY A 59 -10.97 -31.47 0.65
C GLY A 59 -11.95 -30.39 0.21
N VAL A 60 -11.54 -29.13 0.22
CA VAL A 60 -12.38 -28.00 -0.19
C VAL A 60 -12.23 -27.75 -1.71
N SER A 61 -13.33 -27.48 -2.41
CA SER A 61 -13.31 -26.99 -3.79
C SER A 61 -14.59 -26.21 -4.10
N VAL A 62 -14.57 -25.41 -5.18
CA VAL A 62 -15.73 -24.62 -5.63
C VAL A 62 -16.93 -25.52 -5.92
N GLU A 63 -16.70 -26.62 -6.65
CA GLU A 63 -17.74 -27.58 -7.03
C GLU A 63 -18.36 -28.23 -5.80
N ARG A 64 -17.54 -28.57 -4.80
CA ARG A 64 -18.02 -29.19 -3.56
C ARG A 64 -18.82 -28.22 -2.70
N VAL A 65 -18.43 -26.95 -2.61
CA VAL A 65 -19.18 -25.93 -1.87
C VAL A 65 -20.56 -25.72 -2.51
N TRP A 66 -20.62 -25.62 -3.84
CA TRP A 66 -21.89 -25.51 -4.55
C TRP A 66 -22.75 -26.77 -4.45
N ALA A 67 -22.14 -27.96 -4.51
CA ALA A 67 -22.84 -29.23 -4.30
C ALA A 67 -23.35 -29.38 -2.86
N ALA A 68 -22.63 -28.90 -1.85
CA ALA A 68 -23.08 -28.91 -0.46
C ALA A 68 -24.32 -28.02 -0.25
N ALA A 69 -24.35 -26.86 -0.91
CA ALA A 69 -25.45 -25.89 -0.83
C ALA A 69 -26.72 -26.39 -1.57
N TRP A 70 -26.58 -26.93 -2.79
CA TRP A 70 -27.73 -27.22 -3.67
C TRP A 70 -27.83 -28.67 -4.19
N GLY A 71 -26.91 -29.56 -3.84
CA GLY A 71 -26.96 -30.98 -4.21
C GLY A 71 -26.94 -31.20 -5.72
N ALA A 72 -27.77 -32.13 -6.22
CA ALA A 72 -27.92 -32.39 -7.65
C ALA A 72 -28.55 -31.21 -8.44
N ALA A 73 -29.12 -30.23 -7.73
CA ALA A 73 -29.59 -28.97 -8.31
C ALA A 73 -28.49 -27.89 -8.33
N ALA A 74 -27.22 -28.28 -8.24
CA ALA A 74 -26.08 -27.37 -8.30
C ALA A 74 -26.17 -26.44 -9.54
N PRO A 75 -25.74 -25.17 -9.44
CA PRO A 75 -26.12 -24.11 -10.37
C PRO A 75 -25.51 -24.19 -11.78
N ALA A 76 -25.04 -25.34 -12.25
CA ALA A 76 -24.23 -25.53 -13.47
C ALA A 76 -24.85 -24.98 -14.78
N ARG A 77 -26.11 -24.52 -14.76
CA ARG A 77 -26.82 -23.90 -15.89
C ARG A 77 -27.59 -22.61 -15.54
N GLN A 78 -27.40 -22.02 -14.36
CA GLN A 78 -28.10 -20.81 -13.93
C GLN A 78 -27.26 -19.56 -14.24
N SER A 79 -27.91 -18.44 -14.58
CA SER A 79 -27.22 -17.17 -14.71
C SER A 79 -26.74 -16.68 -13.33
N SER A 80 -25.62 -15.95 -13.29
CA SER A 80 -25.07 -15.36 -12.05
C SER A 80 -26.13 -14.53 -11.31
N ALA A 81 -26.98 -13.79 -12.03
CA ALA A 81 -28.07 -13.01 -11.43
C ALA A 81 -29.13 -13.87 -10.71
N ALA A 82 -29.51 -15.02 -11.27
CA ALA A 82 -30.46 -15.93 -10.63
C ALA A 82 -29.87 -16.60 -9.39
N LEU A 83 -28.56 -16.85 -9.39
CA LEU A 83 -27.83 -17.37 -8.25
C LEU A 83 -27.74 -16.32 -7.12
N ALA A 84 -27.34 -15.10 -7.45
CA ALA A 84 -27.22 -13.99 -6.50
C ALA A 84 -28.55 -13.71 -5.77
N ALA A 85 -29.68 -13.76 -6.48
CA ALA A 85 -31.01 -13.53 -5.88
C ALA A 85 -31.40 -14.53 -4.77
N ARG A 86 -30.70 -15.66 -4.65
CA ARG A 86 -30.98 -16.70 -3.64
C ARG A 86 -30.02 -16.66 -2.46
N ILE A 87 -28.97 -15.85 -2.54
CA ILE A 87 -27.87 -15.78 -1.57
C ILE A 87 -28.07 -14.57 -0.66
N SER A 88 -27.84 -14.74 0.64
CA SER A 88 -27.81 -13.63 1.60
C SER A 88 -26.44 -13.64 2.25
N LEU A 89 -25.57 -12.73 1.79
CA LEU A 89 -24.17 -12.75 2.19
C LEU A 89 -23.98 -12.29 3.63
N CYS A 90 -23.08 -12.95 4.36
CA CYS A 90 -22.68 -12.58 5.71
C CYS A 90 -21.18 -12.17 5.74
N PRO A 91 -20.87 -10.86 5.82
CA PRO A 91 -19.49 -10.36 5.87
C PRO A 91 -18.67 -10.92 7.03
N GLU A 92 -19.26 -11.02 8.22
CA GLU A 92 -18.58 -11.46 9.44
C GLU A 92 -18.10 -12.92 9.32
N ALA A 93 -18.85 -13.76 8.61
CA ALA A 93 -18.48 -15.14 8.34
C ALA A 93 -17.23 -15.24 7.45
N VAL A 94 -17.04 -14.30 6.51
CA VAL A 94 -15.81 -14.21 5.69
C VAL A 94 -14.61 -13.96 6.60
N GLY A 95 -14.73 -13.04 7.57
CA GLY A 95 -13.68 -12.76 8.55
C GLY A 95 -13.31 -14.00 9.38
N VAL A 96 -14.30 -14.75 9.86
CA VAL A 96 -14.09 -16.01 10.60
C VAL A 96 -13.39 -17.06 9.74
N LEU A 97 -13.79 -17.20 8.48
CA LEU A 97 -13.18 -18.15 7.55
C LEU A 97 -11.72 -17.78 7.24
N LEU A 98 -11.41 -16.50 7.03
CA LEU A 98 -10.04 -16.01 6.82
C LEU A 98 -9.17 -16.16 8.08
N ALA A 99 -9.75 -16.00 9.27
CA ALA A 99 -9.06 -16.30 10.52
C ALA A 99 -8.70 -17.80 10.63
N ALA A 100 -9.61 -18.69 10.24
CA ALA A 100 -9.32 -20.13 10.15
C ALA A 100 -8.18 -20.42 9.15
N VAL A 101 -8.19 -19.77 7.98
CA VAL A 101 -7.09 -19.90 7.00
C VAL A 101 -5.76 -19.44 7.60
N ARG A 102 -5.74 -18.31 8.29
CA ARG A 102 -4.53 -17.83 8.98
C ARG A 102 -4.02 -18.84 9.99
N ALA A 103 -4.91 -19.43 10.80
CA ALA A 103 -4.52 -20.45 11.77
C ALA A 103 -3.94 -21.69 11.09
N LEU A 104 -4.54 -22.16 10.00
CA LEU A 104 -4.01 -23.29 9.22
C LEU A 104 -2.60 -23.03 8.66
N VAL A 105 -2.33 -21.79 8.24
CA VAL A 105 -1.04 -21.41 7.65
C VAL A 105 0.08 -21.36 8.68
N HIS A 106 -0.23 -20.91 9.90
CA HIS A 106 0.76 -20.61 10.94
C HIS A 106 0.77 -21.62 12.11
N THR A 107 -0.06 -22.67 12.03
CA THR A 107 0.04 -23.81 12.96
C THR A 107 1.20 -24.70 12.51
N ASP A 108 1.97 -25.21 13.47
CA ASP A 108 3.08 -26.10 13.18
C ASP A 108 2.62 -27.32 12.34
N PRO A 109 3.28 -27.62 11.21
CA PRO A 109 2.93 -28.75 10.35
C PRO A 109 2.73 -30.10 11.08
N PRO A 110 3.56 -30.52 12.06
CA PRO A 110 3.33 -31.78 12.77
C PRO A 110 2.06 -31.80 13.63
N ALA A 111 1.49 -30.64 13.99
CA ALA A 111 0.24 -30.55 14.72
C ALA A 111 -1.00 -30.59 13.80
N LEU A 112 -0.81 -30.48 12.49
CA LEU A 112 -1.87 -30.51 11.48
C LEU A 112 -1.92 -31.87 10.75
N PRO A 113 -3.10 -32.51 10.67
CA PRO A 113 -3.36 -33.60 9.74
C PRO A 113 -2.98 -33.23 8.30
N HIS A 114 -2.30 -34.14 7.60
CA HIS A 114 -1.81 -33.90 6.25
C HIS A 114 -2.88 -33.46 5.22
N TRP A 115 -4.14 -33.87 5.41
CA TRP A 115 -5.23 -33.48 4.50
C TRP A 115 -5.58 -31.98 4.56
N LEU A 116 -5.12 -31.25 5.60
CA LEU A 116 -5.32 -29.81 5.73
C LEU A 116 -4.28 -28.97 4.99
N ALA A 117 -3.19 -29.56 4.49
CA ALA A 117 -2.09 -28.82 3.86
C ALA A 117 -2.57 -27.91 2.71
N ASP A 118 -3.51 -28.39 1.90
CA ASP A 118 -4.03 -27.65 0.75
C ASP A 118 -5.24 -26.74 1.08
N HIS A 119 -5.77 -26.80 2.30
CA HIS A 119 -6.99 -26.07 2.67
C HIS A 119 -6.87 -24.55 2.55
N PRO A 120 -5.77 -23.92 3.02
CA PRO A 120 -5.60 -22.47 2.85
C PRO A 120 -5.75 -22.04 1.39
N VAL A 121 -5.10 -22.77 0.48
CA VAL A 121 -5.14 -22.48 -0.96
C VAL A 121 -6.54 -22.69 -1.52
N ALA A 122 -7.15 -23.84 -1.22
CA ALA A 122 -8.50 -24.18 -1.70
C ALA A 122 -9.56 -23.19 -1.22
N ILE A 123 -9.49 -22.75 0.05
CA ILE A 123 -10.44 -21.79 0.62
C ILE A 123 -10.32 -20.43 -0.07
N VAL A 124 -9.10 -19.92 -0.26
CA VAL A 124 -8.85 -18.66 -0.98
C VAL A 124 -9.35 -18.76 -2.43
N GLN A 125 -9.14 -19.89 -3.10
CA GLN A 125 -9.67 -20.12 -4.46
C GLN A 125 -11.19 -20.10 -4.51
N VAL A 126 -11.88 -20.69 -3.53
CA VAL A 126 -13.35 -20.62 -3.45
C VAL A 126 -13.81 -19.18 -3.27
N LEU A 127 -13.21 -18.43 -2.34
CA LEU A 127 -13.54 -17.01 -2.14
C LEU A 127 -13.30 -16.20 -3.42
N PHE A 128 -12.24 -16.49 -4.15
CA PHE A 128 -11.95 -15.82 -5.42
C PHE A 128 -12.97 -16.18 -6.50
N SER A 129 -13.45 -17.42 -6.55
CA SER A 129 -14.56 -17.83 -7.42
C SER A 129 -15.87 -17.13 -7.05
N LEU A 130 -16.18 -16.99 -5.77
CA LEU A 130 -17.34 -16.22 -5.30
C LEU A 130 -17.27 -14.76 -5.74
N TYR A 131 -16.10 -14.14 -5.63
CA TYR A 131 -15.85 -12.78 -6.08
C TYR A 131 -16.12 -12.60 -7.58
N ASN A 132 -15.67 -13.55 -8.41
CA ASN A 132 -15.92 -13.51 -9.86
C ASN A 132 -17.38 -13.81 -10.25
N THR A 133 -18.17 -14.41 -9.34
CA THR A 133 -19.51 -14.89 -9.64
C THR A 133 -20.61 -14.00 -9.08
N LEU A 134 -20.37 -13.33 -7.93
CA LEU A 134 -21.39 -12.64 -7.14
C LEU A 134 -21.05 -11.14 -6.99
N PRO A 135 -21.80 -10.23 -7.62
CA PRO A 135 -21.56 -8.79 -7.55
C PRO A 135 -21.57 -8.23 -6.11
N ASP A 136 -22.50 -8.67 -5.27
CA ASP A 136 -22.60 -8.19 -3.89
C ASP A 136 -21.41 -8.64 -3.03
N PHE A 137 -20.78 -9.76 -3.39
CA PHE A 137 -19.59 -10.28 -2.69
C PHE A 137 -18.35 -9.40 -2.95
N VAL A 138 -18.26 -8.78 -4.13
CA VAL A 138 -17.21 -7.82 -4.45
C VAL A 138 -17.17 -6.69 -3.42
N THR A 139 -18.33 -6.13 -3.08
CA THR A 139 -18.45 -5.03 -2.11
C THR A 139 -17.98 -5.45 -0.71
N ILE A 140 -18.30 -6.69 -0.30
CA ILE A 140 -17.86 -7.25 0.99
C ILE A 140 -16.34 -7.40 1.02
N MET A 141 -15.75 -7.94 -0.05
CA MET A 141 -14.30 -8.15 -0.13
C MET A 141 -13.50 -6.84 -0.17
N MET A 142 -14.12 -5.72 -0.55
CA MET A 142 -13.51 -4.38 -0.53
C MET A 142 -13.58 -3.68 0.84
N THR A 143 -14.23 -4.28 1.85
CA THR A 143 -14.32 -3.70 3.19
C THR A 143 -12.99 -3.79 3.94
N ALA A 144 -12.70 -2.80 4.79
CA ALA A 144 -11.46 -2.74 5.56
C ALA A 144 -11.25 -3.99 6.43
N GLU A 145 -12.33 -4.50 7.05
CA GLU A 145 -12.30 -5.66 7.94
C GLU A 145 -11.88 -6.93 7.19
N VAL A 146 -12.47 -7.17 6.03
CA VAL A 146 -12.17 -8.35 5.20
C VAL A 146 -10.80 -8.24 4.56
N LEU A 147 -10.41 -7.07 4.07
CA LEU A 147 -9.07 -6.84 3.53
C LEU A 147 -7.98 -7.05 4.60
N THR A 148 -8.21 -6.56 5.82
CA THR A 148 -7.30 -6.77 6.94
C THR A 148 -7.20 -8.25 7.31
N ALA A 149 -8.31 -8.98 7.31
CA ALA A 149 -8.31 -10.42 7.57
C ALA A 149 -7.61 -11.23 6.46
N LEU A 150 -7.77 -10.82 5.20
CA LEU A 150 -7.11 -11.45 4.06
C LEU A 150 -5.59 -11.21 4.07
N ALA A 151 -5.17 -9.95 4.24
CA ALA A 151 -3.75 -9.59 4.34
C ALA A 151 -3.08 -10.26 5.55
N SER A 152 -3.79 -10.33 6.68
CA SER A 152 -3.35 -10.98 7.92
C SER A 152 -2.85 -12.41 7.74
N ILE A 153 -3.35 -13.17 6.76
CA ILE A 153 -2.87 -14.52 6.44
C ILE A 153 -1.37 -14.53 6.15
N LEU A 154 -0.83 -13.45 5.57
CA LEU A 154 0.57 -13.34 5.17
C LEU A 154 1.54 -13.16 6.34
N PHE A 155 1.04 -12.65 7.47
CA PHE A 155 1.87 -12.25 8.61
C PHE A 155 1.93 -13.38 9.65
N PRO A 156 3.14 -13.89 9.97
CA PRO A 156 3.31 -14.79 11.11
C PRO A 156 2.84 -14.16 12.42
N PRO A 157 2.14 -14.90 13.29
CA PRO A 157 1.80 -14.43 14.63
C PRO A 157 3.09 -14.38 15.49
N ASN A 158 3.23 -13.35 16.34
CA ASN A 158 4.37 -13.24 17.25
C ASN A 158 4.19 -14.10 18.50
N THR A 159 2.94 -14.29 18.91
CA THR A 159 2.50 -15.16 20.00
C THR A 159 1.32 -16.01 19.51
N PRO A 160 1.13 -17.23 20.05
CA PRO A 160 -0.02 -18.05 19.69
C PRO A 160 -1.36 -17.37 19.97
N ASP A 161 -1.42 -16.45 20.95
CA ASP A 161 -2.61 -15.65 21.26
C ASP A 161 -2.97 -14.65 20.16
N ASP A 162 -2.00 -14.21 19.34
CA ASP A 162 -2.24 -13.26 18.24
C ASP A 162 -3.12 -13.85 17.13
N ILE A 163 -3.17 -15.18 16.99
CA ILE A 163 -4.09 -15.87 16.07
C ILE A 163 -5.54 -15.71 16.54
N HIS A 164 -5.74 -15.58 17.86
CA HIS A 164 -7.05 -15.56 18.50
C HIS A 164 -7.55 -14.16 18.83
N MET A 165 -6.71 -13.13 18.64
CA MET A 165 -7.11 -11.75 18.80
C MET A 165 -8.11 -11.34 17.72
N PRO A 166 -9.23 -10.69 18.09
CA PRO A 166 -10.15 -10.14 17.11
C PRO A 166 -9.41 -9.08 16.29
N ILE A 167 -9.51 -9.19 14.96
CA ILE A 167 -8.83 -8.35 13.97
C ILE A 167 -9.26 -6.87 14.08
N CYS A 168 -10.33 -6.58 14.83
CA CYS A 168 -10.99 -5.27 14.89
C CYS A 168 -10.78 -4.46 16.18
N GLU A 169 -9.97 -4.90 17.15
CA GLU A 169 -9.59 -4.03 18.27
C GLU A 169 -8.29 -3.28 17.95
N SER A 170 -8.36 -2.41 16.94
CA SER A 170 -7.40 -1.32 16.82
C SER A 170 -7.62 -0.39 18.00
N GLY A 171 -6.84 -0.59 19.08
CA GLY A 171 -6.56 0.50 20.00
C GLY A 171 -6.11 1.68 19.16
N GLU A 172 -6.83 2.79 19.25
CA GLU A 172 -6.68 4.01 18.45
C GLU A 172 -5.22 4.21 18.04
N SER A 173 -4.88 3.78 16.82
CA SER A 173 -3.62 4.13 16.20
C SER A 173 -3.72 5.62 15.93
N SER A 174 -3.28 6.40 16.92
CA SER A 174 -3.03 7.81 16.72
C SER A 174 -2.11 7.88 15.51
N GLY A 175 -2.60 8.44 14.40
CA GLY A 175 -1.91 8.62 13.12
C GLY A 175 -0.70 9.56 13.19
N ALA A 176 0.05 9.48 14.28
CA ALA A 176 1.30 10.12 14.56
C ALA A 176 2.29 9.02 14.97
N SER A 177 2.68 8.19 14.01
CA SER A 177 3.96 7.50 14.11
C SER A 177 5.03 8.59 14.04
N THR A 178 5.46 9.10 15.19
CA THR A 178 6.66 9.95 15.27
C THR A 178 7.86 9.13 14.79
N PRO A 179 8.62 9.58 13.78
CA PRO A 179 9.88 8.95 13.43
C PRO A 179 10.86 9.27 14.56
N GLY A 180 11.27 8.25 15.32
CA GLY A 180 12.31 8.40 16.35
C GLY A 180 12.09 7.66 17.68
N SER A 181 11.01 6.92 17.87
CA SER A 181 10.90 6.01 19.03
C SER A 181 10.80 4.56 18.57
N GLU A 182 11.92 4.03 18.07
CA GLU A 182 12.15 2.60 18.10
C GLU A 182 12.24 2.18 19.57
N LYS A 183 11.10 1.81 20.17
CA LYS A 183 11.17 0.87 21.29
C LYS A 183 11.61 -0.44 20.65
N GLU A 184 12.89 -0.75 20.83
CA GLU A 184 13.48 -2.03 20.50
C GLU A 184 12.72 -3.11 21.30
N ILE A 185 11.67 -3.66 20.71
CA ILE A 185 11.04 -4.88 21.20
C ILE A 185 12.01 -5.97 20.75
N VAL A 186 12.88 -6.39 21.68
CA VAL A 186 13.73 -7.56 21.49
C VAL A 186 12.82 -8.78 21.38
N ILE A 187 12.46 -9.16 20.14
CA ILE A 187 11.72 -10.39 19.87
C ILE A 187 12.75 -11.48 19.57
N MET A 188 12.97 -12.33 20.55
CA MET A 188 13.75 -13.56 20.41
C MET A 188 12.90 -14.59 19.64
N GLY A 189 13.15 -14.74 18.33
CA GLY A 189 12.94 -16.03 17.64
C GLY A 189 11.79 -16.19 16.63
N SER A 190 11.07 -15.17 16.18
CA SER A 190 10.10 -15.30 15.07
C SER A 190 10.60 -14.65 13.78
N SER A 191 10.35 -15.29 12.63
CA SER A 191 10.78 -14.84 11.30
C SER A 191 10.40 -13.37 11.04
N ALA A 192 11.41 -12.54 10.75
CA ALA A 192 11.21 -11.15 10.35
C ALA A 192 10.51 -11.00 8.98
N ALA A 193 10.33 -12.09 8.24
CA ALA A 193 9.72 -12.14 6.91
C ALA A 193 8.27 -12.65 6.94
N LEU A 194 7.52 -12.33 5.89
CA LEU A 194 6.18 -12.89 5.64
C LEU A 194 6.21 -14.42 5.43
N THR A 195 5.04 -15.04 5.51
CA THR A 195 4.87 -16.48 5.29
C THR A 195 5.44 -16.95 3.97
N GLN A 196 5.94 -18.18 3.95
CA GLN A 196 6.39 -18.89 2.75
C GLN A 196 5.38 -19.94 2.30
N HIS A 197 4.20 -20.00 2.93
CA HIS A 197 3.15 -20.94 2.59
C HIS A 197 2.62 -20.69 1.16
N PRO A 198 2.30 -21.73 0.36
CA PRO A 198 1.84 -21.58 -1.03
C PRO A 198 0.62 -20.65 -1.22
N VAL A 199 -0.20 -20.49 -0.18
CA VAL A 199 -1.35 -19.57 -0.18
C VAL A 199 -0.98 -18.11 -0.39
N ARG A 200 0.28 -17.70 -0.09
CA ARG A 200 0.76 -16.33 -0.27
C ARG A 200 0.45 -15.81 -1.67
N GLN A 201 0.75 -16.60 -2.70
CA GLN A 201 0.50 -16.23 -4.09
C GLN A 201 -0.99 -15.97 -4.33
N GLY A 202 -1.87 -16.86 -3.86
CA GLY A 202 -3.31 -16.71 -4.01
C GLY A 202 -3.86 -15.47 -3.30
N VAL A 203 -3.34 -15.15 -2.10
CA VAL A 203 -3.73 -13.95 -1.36
C VAL A 203 -3.27 -12.68 -2.10
N MET A 204 -2.03 -12.63 -2.58
CA MET A 204 -1.50 -11.48 -3.31
C MET A 204 -2.21 -11.25 -4.65
N ASP A 205 -2.50 -12.33 -5.37
CA ASP A 205 -3.28 -12.26 -6.60
C ASP A 205 -4.72 -11.77 -6.36
N PHE A 206 -5.33 -12.18 -5.24
CA PHE A 206 -6.67 -11.74 -4.89
C PHE A 206 -6.69 -10.26 -4.49
N LEU A 207 -5.77 -9.81 -3.64
CA LEU A 207 -5.61 -8.39 -3.29
C LEU A 207 -5.37 -7.52 -4.52
N LYS A 208 -4.51 -7.98 -5.45
CA LYS A 208 -4.28 -7.33 -6.75
C LYS A 208 -5.60 -7.14 -7.51
N VAL A 209 -6.39 -8.19 -7.69
CA VAL A 209 -7.66 -8.11 -8.45
C VAL A 209 -8.64 -7.16 -7.77
N ILE A 210 -8.79 -7.25 -6.45
CA ILE A 210 -9.67 -6.34 -5.68
C ILE A 210 -9.27 -4.88 -5.91
N VAL A 211 -7.97 -4.56 -5.84
CA VAL A 211 -7.49 -3.20 -6.11
C VAL A 211 -7.75 -2.80 -7.56
N LEU A 212 -7.41 -3.63 -8.55
CA LEU A 212 -7.59 -3.28 -9.97
C LEU A 212 -9.05 -3.05 -10.34
N ASP A 213 -9.98 -3.87 -9.83
CA ASP A 213 -11.41 -3.70 -10.06
C ASP A 213 -11.93 -2.42 -9.41
N SER A 214 -11.42 -2.09 -8.22
CA SER A 214 -11.80 -0.86 -7.52
C SER A 214 -11.45 0.42 -8.29
N LEU A 215 -10.42 0.37 -9.15
CA LEU A 215 -10.01 1.52 -9.97
C LEU A 215 -11.05 1.86 -11.05
N SER A 216 -11.94 0.94 -11.39
CA SER A 216 -13.07 1.19 -12.31
C SER A 216 -14.29 1.78 -11.61
N LEU A 217 -14.30 1.82 -10.28
CA LEU A 217 -15.41 2.33 -9.49
C LEU A 217 -15.27 3.85 -9.28
N ASN A 218 -16.42 4.51 -9.19
CA ASN A 218 -16.45 5.92 -8.80
C ASN A 218 -16.20 6.03 -7.29
N VAL A 219 -15.09 6.66 -6.92
CA VAL A 219 -14.74 6.86 -5.52
C VAL A 219 -15.62 7.97 -4.95
N SER A 220 -16.39 7.63 -3.91
CA SER A 220 -17.14 8.58 -3.10
C SER A 220 -16.24 9.13 -2.00
N GLY A 221 -16.18 10.45 -1.82
CA GLY A 221 -15.38 11.10 -0.77
C GLY A 221 -15.82 10.79 0.68
N LYS A 222 -16.67 9.79 0.88
CA LYS A 222 -17.13 9.29 2.20
C LYS A 222 -16.35 8.07 2.69
N ALA A 223 -15.59 7.39 1.82
CA ALA A 223 -14.85 6.18 2.16
C ALA A 223 -13.42 6.26 1.65
N ALA A 224 -12.48 5.61 2.35
CA ALA A 224 -11.11 5.51 1.89
C ALA A 224 -11.04 4.65 0.61
N PRO A 225 -10.23 5.05 -0.40
CA PRO A 225 -9.95 4.21 -1.56
C PRO A 225 -9.44 2.82 -1.14
N VAL A 226 -9.82 1.79 -1.90
CA VAL A 226 -9.45 0.39 -1.59
C VAL A 226 -7.93 0.19 -1.51
N ILE A 227 -7.14 0.89 -2.34
CA ILE A 227 -5.68 0.83 -2.26
C ILE A 227 -5.15 1.28 -0.89
N ASP A 228 -5.76 2.27 -0.25
CA ASP A 228 -5.34 2.68 1.10
C ASP A 228 -5.71 1.63 2.13
N LEU A 229 -6.92 1.07 2.03
CA LEU A 229 -7.36 -0.02 2.90
C LEU A 229 -6.43 -1.24 2.80
N VAL A 230 -5.96 -1.57 1.59
CA VAL A 230 -5.00 -2.66 1.36
C VAL A 230 -3.61 -2.29 1.89
N LEU A 231 -3.10 -1.08 1.66
CA LEU A 231 -1.78 -0.70 2.17
C LEU A 231 -1.74 -0.59 3.70
N ASP A 232 -2.86 -0.22 4.32
CA ASP A 232 -3.00 -0.13 5.78
C ASP A 232 -3.38 -1.48 6.43
N ALA A 233 -3.75 -2.48 5.62
CA ALA A 233 -4.13 -3.82 6.09
C ALA A 233 -2.92 -4.59 6.63
N SER A 234 -2.65 -4.42 7.92
CA SER A 234 -1.65 -5.18 8.65
C SER A 234 -2.08 -5.46 10.10
N PRO A 235 -1.68 -6.60 10.68
CA PRO A 235 -1.94 -6.88 12.09
C PRO A 235 -1.27 -5.86 13.02
N ALA A 236 -1.89 -5.56 14.16
CA ALA A 236 -1.40 -4.57 15.14
C ALA A 236 0.02 -4.85 15.68
N ASN A 237 0.43 -6.12 15.67
CA ASN A 237 1.72 -6.59 16.15
C ASN A 237 2.76 -6.80 15.03
N SER A 238 2.43 -6.46 13.77
CA SER A 238 3.36 -6.60 12.65
C SER A 238 4.58 -5.68 12.79
N THR A 239 5.75 -6.15 12.39
CA THR A 239 6.98 -5.33 12.41
C THR A 239 7.00 -4.37 11.22
N SER A 240 7.76 -3.27 11.34
CA SER A 240 7.96 -2.34 10.21
C SER A 240 8.53 -3.06 8.98
N GLN A 241 9.40 -4.04 9.17
CA GLN A 241 10.00 -4.80 8.07
C GLN A 241 8.96 -5.65 7.34
N GLN A 242 8.07 -6.34 8.07
CA GLN A 242 6.98 -7.13 7.48
C GLN A 242 6.00 -6.24 6.71
N GLN A 243 5.67 -5.07 7.24
CA GLN A 243 4.82 -4.09 6.55
C GLN A 243 5.47 -3.59 5.26
N ILE A 244 6.76 -3.29 5.27
CA ILE A 244 7.52 -2.88 4.07
C ILE A 244 7.55 -4.02 3.05
N GLU A 245 7.82 -5.26 3.46
CA GLU A 245 7.80 -6.43 2.58
C GLU A 245 6.42 -6.58 1.91
N TYR A 246 5.35 -6.55 2.70
CA TYR A 246 3.96 -6.67 2.23
C TYR A 246 3.59 -5.57 1.24
N GLN A 247 3.76 -4.30 1.64
CA GLN A 247 3.39 -3.16 0.80
C GLN A 247 4.22 -3.12 -0.49
N THR A 248 5.50 -3.49 -0.42
CA THR A 248 6.36 -3.57 -1.61
C THR A 248 5.85 -4.62 -2.58
N GLU A 249 5.50 -5.81 -2.11
CA GLU A 249 5.03 -6.89 -2.97
C GLU A 249 3.65 -6.57 -3.59
N VAL A 250 2.73 -5.99 -2.82
CA VAL A 250 1.43 -5.48 -3.33
C VAL A 250 1.67 -4.46 -4.45
N LEU A 251 2.47 -3.42 -4.19
CA LEU A 251 2.70 -2.35 -5.16
C LEU A 251 3.45 -2.84 -6.40
N THR A 252 4.43 -3.74 -6.24
CA THR A 252 5.18 -4.34 -7.36
C THR A 252 4.23 -5.13 -8.26
N THR A 253 3.38 -5.96 -7.67
CA THR A 253 2.38 -6.75 -8.40
C THR A 253 1.38 -5.84 -9.13
N LEU A 254 0.97 -4.72 -8.52
CA LEU A 254 0.12 -3.73 -9.19
C LEU A 254 0.85 -3.04 -10.35
N MET A 255 2.12 -2.66 -10.20
CA MET A 255 2.91 -2.05 -11.28
C MET A 255 2.99 -2.94 -12.53
N GLU A 256 3.21 -4.24 -12.34
CA GLU A 256 3.35 -5.21 -13.42
C GLU A 256 2.04 -5.44 -14.18
N ASN A 257 0.90 -5.33 -13.50
CA ASN A 257 -0.40 -5.67 -14.06
C ASN A 257 -1.20 -4.46 -14.55
N LEU A 258 -0.98 -3.27 -13.99
CA LEU A 258 -1.77 -2.07 -14.30
C LEU A 258 -1.69 -1.67 -15.78
N LEU A 259 -0.51 -1.84 -16.40
CA LEU A 259 -0.30 -1.54 -17.83
C LEU A 259 -1.11 -2.44 -18.77
N ASN A 260 -1.55 -3.61 -18.31
CA ASN A 260 -2.32 -4.57 -19.10
C ASN A 260 -3.84 -4.31 -19.02
N THR A 261 -4.27 -3.29 -18.27
CA THR A 261 -5.70 -3.00 -18.04
C THR A 261 -6.27 -1.98 -19.03
N GLU A 262 -7.60 -1.95 -19.15
CA GLU A 262 -8.34 -0.96 -19.95
C GLU A 262 -8.77 0.27 -19.14
N LEU A 263 -8.07 0.59 -18.06
CA LEU A 263 -8.45 1.66 -17.12
C LEU A 263 -8.28 3.09 -17.66
N PHE A 264 -7.69 3.28 -18.84
CA PHE A 264 -7.49 4.62 -19.43
C PHE A 264 -8.67 5.08 -20.30
N GLY A 265 -9.83 4.41 -20.24
CA GLY A 265 -11.01 4.72 -21.04
C GLY A 265 -11.92 5.82 -20.46
N SER A 266 -11.81 6.15 -19.17
CA SER A 266 -12.64 7.16 -18.50
C SER A 266 -11.82 8.09 -17.60
N GLU A 267 -12.31 9.31 -17.37
CA GLU A 267 -11.66 10.28 -16.47
C GLU A 267 -11.56 9.81 -15.02
N SER A 268 -12.61 9.18 -14.51
CA SER A 268 -12.67 8.64 -13.14
C SER A 268 -11.59 7.58 -12.93
N ASN A 269 -11.45 6.65 -13.88
CA ASN A 269 -10.45 5.59 -13.80
C ASN A 269 -9.03 6.15 -13.88
N ILE A 270 -8.80 7.17 -14.71
CA ILE A 270 -7.49 7.83 -14.80
C ILE A 270 -7.14 8.54 -13.49
N SER A 271 -8.11 9.19 -12.84
CA SER A 271 -7.93 9.78 -11.50
C SER A 271 -7.52 8.74 -10.46
N ASN A 272 -8.19 7.57 -10.47
CA ASN A 272 -7.86 6.45 -9.59
C ASN A 272 -6.45 5.89 -9.87
N VAL A 273 -6.06 5.79 -11.14
CA VAL A 273 -4.70 5.37 -11.56
C VAL A 273 -3.65 6.39 -11.12
N CYS A 274 -3.93 7.69 -11.25
CA CYS A 274 -3.04 8.75 -10.76
C CYS A 274 -2.85 8.65 -9.25
N TYR A 275 -3.93 8.35 -8.52
CA TYR A 275 -3.88 8.18 -7.08
C TYR A 275 -3.04 6.97 -6.66
N LEU A 276 -3.20 5.82 -7.32
CA LEU A 276 -2.36 4.64 -7.09
C LEU A 276 -0.88 4.96 -7.35
N ALA A 277 -0.57 5.62 -8.47
CA ALA A 277 0.79 6.06 -8.78
C ALA A 277 1.34 7.02 -7.72
N ALA A 278 0.52 7.92 -7.17
CA ALA A 278 0.92 8.80 -6.07
C ALA A 278 1.26 8.00 -4.81
N ARG A 279 0.46 7.00 -4.43
CA ARG A 279 0.75 6.12 -3.27
C ARG A 279 2.04 5.33 -3.44
N LEU A 280 2.33 4.85 -4.65
CA LEU A 280 3.62 4.21 -4.97
C LEU A 280 4.79 5.17 -4.73
N VAL A 281 4.68 6.40 -5.25
CA VAL A 281 5.74 7.41 -5.09
C VAL A 281 5.87 7.90 -3.66
N ASP A 282 4.78 7.96 -2.89
CA ASP A 282 4.83 8.26 -1.45
C ASP A 282 5.66 7.21 -0.71
N LYS A 283 5.45 5.92 -0.99
CA LYS A 283 6.22 4.82 -0.38
C LYS A 283 7.69 4.86 -0.77
N LEU A 284 8.00 5.29 -2.00
CA LEU A 284 9.37 5.56 -2.45
C LEU A 284 10.03 6.66 -1.60
N TRP A 285 9.39 7.82 -1.44
CA TRP A 285 9.92 8.94 -0.65
C TRP A 285 10.01 8.65 0.85
N GLN A 286 9.11 7.82 1.37
CA GLN A 286 9.13 7.35 2.77
C GLN A 286 10.27 6.37 3.07
N GLY A 287 10.95 5.84 2.04
CA GLY A 287 11.93 4.77 2.22
C GLY A 287 11.28 3.44 2.62
N GLN A 288 10.00 3.25 2.32
CA GLN A 288 9.19 2.07 2.65
C GLN A 288 8.90 1.19 1.43
N LEU A 289 9.66 1.36 0.35
CA LEU A 289 9.55 0.58 -0.88
C LEU A 289 10.87 -0.11 -1.17
N SER A 290 10.91 -1.43 -1.03
CA SER A 290 12.09 -2.26 -1.29
C SER A 290 12.18 -2.63 -2.77
N ARG A 291 12.12 -1.62 -3.65
CA ARG A 291 12.15 -1.78 -5.10
C ARG A 291 13.10 -0.76 -5.72
N ASP A 292 13.80 -1.13 -6.80
CA ASP A 292 14.64 -0.20 -7.55
C ASP A 292 13.83 1.04 -8.01
N PRO A 293 14.20 2.25 -7.54
CA PRO A 293 13.56 3.50 -7.94
C PRO A 293 13.59 3.76 -9.46
N HIS A 294 14.59 3.21 -10.16
CA HIS A 294 14.73 3.36 -11.61
C HIS A 294 13.60 2.66 -12.37
N GLU A 295 13.13 1.54 -11.84
CA GLU A 295 12.03 0.81 -12.43
C GLU A 295 10.66 1.44 -12.12
N VAL A 296 10.54 2.13 -10.97
CA VAL A 296 9.38 2.99 -10.68
C VAL A 296 9.28 4.13 -11.70
N PHE A 297 10.42 4.75 -12.05
CA PHE A 297 10.48 5.73 -13.14
C PHE A 297 10.01 5.13 -14.46
N ASP A 298 10.54 3.96 -14.85
CA ASP A 298 10.19 3.32 -16.12
C ASP A 298 8.70 2.95 -16.19
N PHE A 299 8.14 2.50 -15.07
CA PHE A 299 6.71 2.25 -14.92
C PHE A 299 5.87 3.53 -15.12
N ILE A 300 6.21 4.63 -14.46
CA ILE A 300 5.46 5.89 -14.59
C ILE A 300 5.55 6.44 -16.01
N VAL A 301 6.72 6.35 -16.66
CA VAL A 301 6.88 6.72 -18.08
C VAL A 301 5.97 5.90 -18.98
N LYS A 302 5.88 4.58 -18.76
CA LYS A 302 4.96 3.69 -19.49
C LYS A 302 3.50 4.08 -19.25
N LEU A 303 3.11 4.38 -18.01
CA LEU A 303 1.76 4.84 -17.66
C LEU A 303 1.39 6.14 -18.38
N VAL A 304 2.24 7.17 -18.30
CA VAL A 304 2.00 8.46 -18.99
C VAL A 304 1.88 8.23 -20.49
N THR A 305 2.75 7.41 -21.07
CA THR A 305 2.73 7.10 -22.51
C THR A 305 1.43 6.38 -22.91
N GLN A 306 0.96 5.43 -22.12
CA GLN A 306 -0.28 4.70 -22.38
C GLN A 306 -1.50 5.62 -22.24
N ALA A 307 -1.54 6.46 -21.20
CA ALA A 307 -2.61 7.42 -20.98
C ALA A 307 -2.73 8.41 -22.14
N LYS A 308 -1.60 8.96 -22.63
CA LYS A 308 -1.55 9.86 -23.80
C LYS A 308 -2.08 9.22 -25.09
N LYS A 309 -1.88 7.91 -25.28
CA LYS A 309 -2.36 7.19 -26.47
C LYS A 309 -3.87 7.00 -26.46
N LYS A 310 -4.44 6.76 -25.27
CA LYS A 310 -5.87 6.42 -25.11
C LYS A 310 -6.75 7.65 -24.88
N SER A 311 -6.18 8.77 -24.42
CA SER A 311 -6.93 10.01 -24.22
C SER A 311 -6.10 11.25 -24.55
N SER A 312 -6.58 12.03 -25.52
CA SER A 312 -6.02 13.35 -25.87
C SER A 312 -6.66 14.50 -25.09
N VAL A 313 -7.77 14.25 -24.38
CA VAL A 313 -8.63 15.28 -23.76
C VAL A 313 -8.44 15.35 -22.24
N ILE A 314 -7.90 14.30 -21.62
CA ILE A 314 -7.88 14.17 -20.15
C ILE A 314 -6.56 14.72 -19.57
N SER A 315 -6.67 15.45 -18.46
CA SER A 315 -5.51 16.00 -17.75
C SER A 315 -4.63 14.90 -17.18
N LEU A 316 -3.35 14.90 -17.57
CA LEU A 316 -2.32 13.99 -17.06
C LEU A 316 -1.45 14.61 -15.96
N GLU A 317 -1.90 15.74 -15.38
CA GLU A 317 -1.17 16.49 -14.35
C GLU A 317 -0.75 15.57 -13.19
N GLY A 318 -1.62 14.66 -12.73
CA GLY A 318 -1.33 13.74 -11.63
C GLY A 318 -0.19 12.76 -11.94
N LEU A 319 -0.16 12.18 -13.14
CA LEU A 319 0.93 11.27 -13.56
C LEU A 319 2.24 12.03 -13.82
N HIS A 320 2.15 13.24 -14.39
CA HIS A 320 3.32 14.11 -14.55
C HIS A 320 3.90 14.51 -13.20
N HIS A 321 3.06 14.82 -12.22
CA HIS A 321 3.49 15.10 -10.85
C HIS A 321 4.20 13.90 -10.20
N CYS A 322 3.66 12.67 -10.37
CA CYS A 322 4.33 11.45 -9.90
C CYS A 322 5.70 11.25 -10.56
N LEU A 323 5.79 11.51 -11.87
CA LEU A 323 7.05 11.44 -12.62
C LEU A 323 8.06 12.46 -12.09
N ASN A 324 7.62 13.71 -11.89
CA ASN A 324 8.44 14.80 -11.36
C ASN A 324 9.02 14.44 -9.99
N ARG A 325 8.18 13.98 -9.06
CA ARG A 325 8.59 13.50 -7.74
C ARG A 325 9.60 12.36 -7.81
N THR A 326 9.41 11.41 -8.74
CA THR A 326 10.33 10.27 -8.94
C THR A 326 11.69 10.72 -9.49
N ILE A 327 11.70 11.68 -10.43
CA ILE A 327 12.93 12.28 -10.96
C ILE A 327 13.72 12.98 -9.84
N LEU A 328 13.05 13.80 -9.02
CA LEU A 328 13.69 14.50 -7.91
C LEU A 328 14.21 13.53 -6.85
N PHE A 329 13.49 12.42 -6.61
CA PHE A 329 13.95 11.36 -5.73
C PHE A 329 15.27 10.75 -6.24
N LEU A 330 15.30 10.34 -7.51
CA LEU A 330 16.47 9.72 -8.15
C LEU A 330 17.70 10.65 -8.12
N LEU A 331 17.53 11.91 -8.51
CA LEU A 331 18.64 12.86 -8.59
C LEU A 331 19.17 13.29 -7.21
N SER A 332 18.36 13.16 -6.15
CA SER A 332 18.73 13.55 -4.80
C SER A 332 19.40 12.46 -3.97
N ARG A 333 19.60 11.25 -4.53
CA ARG A 333 20.29 10.16 -3.84
C ARG A 333 21.77 10.49 -3.57
N SER A 334 22.40 9.72 -2.68
CA SER A 334 23.83 9.84 -2.39
C SER A 334 24.67 9.69 -3.66
N THR A 335 25.90 10.19 -3.62
CA THR A 335 26.88 10.04 -4.71
C THR A 335 28.24 9.61 -4.13
N ASP A 336 28.18 8.96 -2.98
CA ASP A 336 29.34 8.62 -2.15
C ASP A 336 30.00 7.34 -2.68
N SER A 337 29.22 6.38 -3.20
CA SER A 337 29.73 5.16 -3.85
C SER A 337 29.67 5.22 -5.38
N ILE A 338 30.45 4.37 -6.08
CA ILE A 338 30.37 4.22 -7.55
C ILE A 338 28.97 3.74 -7.97
N ALA A 339 28.36 2.82 -7.22
CA ALA A 339 27.02 2.34 -7.50
C ALA A 339 26.00 3.49 -7.43
N ASP A 340 26.10 4.35 -6.42
CA ASP A 340 25.22 5.50 -6.27
C ASP A 340 25.41 6.50 -7.42
N GLN A 341 26.68 6.76 -7.81
CA GLN A 341 27.00 7.63 -8.94
C GLN A 341 26.43 7.09 -10.26
N MET A 342 26.52 5.77 -10.48
CA MET A 342 25.96 5.13 -11.66
C MET A 342 24.44 5.21 -11.69
N SER A 343 23.77 5.05 -10.54
CA SER A 343 22.33 5.25 -10.42
C SER A 343 21.93 6.69 -10.78
N VAL A 344 22.56 7.71 -10.21
CA VAL A 344 22.24 9.11 -10.55
C VAL A 344 22.57 9.42 -12.03
N LEU A 345 23.66 8.87 -12.56
CA LEU A 345 24.03 9.02 -13.97
C LEU A 345 22.99 8.39 -14.91
N GLU A 346 22.48 7.20 -14.58
CA GLU A 346 21.41 6.55 -15.32
C GLU A 346 20.13 7.41 -15.28
N ALA A 347 19.81 8.02 -14.13
CA ALA A 347 18.65 8.91 -14.00
C ALA A 347 18.79 10.13 -14.94
N LEU A 348 19.96 10.79 -14.95
CA LEU A 348 20.25 11.88 -15.87
C LEU A 348 20.12 11.45 -17.34
N HIS A 349 20.58 10.25 -17.68
CA HIS A 349 20.40 9.71 -19.04
C HIS A 349 18.92 9.49 -19.37
N LYS A 350 18.15 8.90 -18.45
CA LYS A 350 16.70 8.72 -18.57
C LYS A 350 15.96 10.03 -18.83
N LEU A 351 16.40 11.15 -18.21
CA LEU A 351 15.86 12.48 -18.48
C LEU A 351 16.10 12.92 -19.93
N THR A 352 17.32 12.73 -20.44
CA THR A 352 17.63 13.08 -21.84
C THR A 352 16.86 12.21 -22.84
N THR A 353 16.74 10.91 -22.57
CA THR A 353 16.02 9.96 -23.44
C THR A 353 14.51 10.24 -23.47
N ASN A 354 13.92 10.64 -22.34
CA ASN A 354 12.49 10.92 -22.22
C ASN A 354 12.16 12.43 -22.26
N ARG A 355 13.05 13.27 -22.82
CA ARG A 355 12.94 14.74 -22.80
C ARG A 355 11.60 15.29 -23.31
N LEU A 356 10.98 14.66 -24.31
CA LEU A 356 9.71 15.11 -24.88
C LEU A 356 8.53 14.93 -23.93
N LEU A 357 8.63 13.95 -23.04
CA LEU A 357 7.61 13.68 -22.03
C LEU A 357 7.84 14.57 -20.81
N ILE A 358 9.09 14.70 -20.36
CA ILE A 358 9.47 15.43 -19.15
C ILE A 358 9.45 16.95 -19.36
N PHE A 359 10.00 17.44 -20.48
CA PHE A 359 10.05 18.86 -20.83
C PHE A 359 9.00 19.27 -21.87
N GLY A 360 8.05 18.39 -22.17
CA GLY A 360 6.94 18.68 -23.07
C GLY A 360 5.94 19.70 -22.51
N ALA A 361 5.00 20.14 -23.35
CA ALA A 361 3.99 21.14 -22.98
C ALA A 361 3.05 20.69 -21.85
N GLY A 362 2.82 19.38 -21.69
CA GLY A 362 1.94 18.82 -20.66
C GLY A 362 2.49 18.82 -19.23
N ASN A 363 3.79 19.08 -19.05
CA ASN A 363 4.43 19.13 -17.74
C ASN A 363 4.90 20.56 -17.42
N HIS A 364 4.11 21.30 -16.66
CA HIS A 364 4.32 22.73 -16.40
C HIS A 364 4.45 23.05 -14.90
N GLU A 365 4.74 22.05 -14.08
CA GLU A 365 4.84 22.24 -12.63
C GLU A 365 6.09 23.08 -12.29
N LEU A 366 5.85 24.33 -11.88
CA LEU A 366 6.89 25.30 -11.59
C LEU A 366 7.80 24.86 -10.43
N GLU A 367 7.24 24.23 -9.39
CA GLU A 367 7.99 23.68 -8.26
C GLU A 367 9.00 22.62 -8.72
N PHE A 368 8.59 21.71 -9.62
CA PHE A 368 9.48 20.72 -10.22
C PHE A 368 10.60 21.38 -11.03
N ILE A 369 10.30 22.38 -11.86
CA ILE A 369 11.30 23.07 -12.67
C ILE A 369 12.34 23.76 -11.78
N GLY A 370 11.90 24.40 -10.70
CA GLY A 370 12.80 25.01 -9.71
C GLY A 370 13.70 24.00 -9.01
N CYS A 371 13.12 22.90 -8.51
CA CYS A 371 13.86 21.83 -7.82
C CYS A 371 14.81 21.09 -8.76
N LEU A 372 14.41 20.82 -10.00
CA LEU A 372 15.28 20.20 -11.00
C LEU A 372 16.47 21.11 -11.31
N THR A 373 16.24 22.42 -11.46
CA THR A 373 17.33 23.40 -11.66
C THR A 373 18.33 23.33 -10.50
N TYR A 374 17.85 23.28 -9.25
CA TYR A 374 18.71 23.11 -8.08
C TYR A 374 19.55 21.82 -8.15
N CYS A 375 18.91 20.67 -8.41
CA CYS A 375 19.62 19.39 -8.52
C CYS A 375 20.71 19.43 -9.60
N LEU A 376 20.42 19.99 -10.78
CA LEU A 376 21.39 20.09 -11.88
C LEU A 376 22.58 21.00 -11.52
N ILE A 377 22.32 22.13 -10.86
CA ILE A 377 23.37 23.03 -10.34
C ILE A 377 24.30 22.24 -9.40
N GLN A 378 23.74 21.56 -8.40
CA GLN A 378 24.54 20.82 -7.41
C GLN A 378 25.34 19.67 -8.04
N LEU A 379 24.69 18.86 -8.88
CA LEU A 379 25.35 17.74 -9.56
C LEU A 379 26.46 18.22 -10.51
N SER A 380 26.26 19.34 -11.22
CA SER A 380 27.29 19.91 -12.10
C SER A 380 28.53 20.42 -11.35
N ALA A 381 28.35 20.82 -10.09
CA ALA A 381 29.37 21.33 -9.19
C ALA A 381 29.95 20.26 -8.24
N ASN A 382 29.53 19.00 -8.37
CA ASN A 382 29.87 17.91 -7.45
C ASN A 382 29.51 18.21 -5.98
N MET A 383 28.44 18.96 -5.76
CA MET A 383 27.94 19.33 -4.44
C MET A 383 26.85 18.35 -3.99
N LYS A 384 26.77 18.07 -2.68
CA LYS A 384 25.70 17.24 -2.12
C LYS A 384 24.36 17.96 -2.19
N ILE A 385 23.31 17.21 -2.51
CA ILE A 385 21.93 17.68 -2.45
C ILE A 385 21.41 17.48 -1.03
N ALA A 386 20.97 18.55 -0.37
CA ALA A 386 20.58 18.54 1.03
C ALA A 386 19.20 17.89 1.23
N LEU A 387 19.12 16.76 1.92
CA LEU A 387 17.84 16.09 2.27
C LEU A 387 17.35 16.44 3.68
N ASP A 388 18.18 17.11 4.48
CA ASP A 388 17.85 17.57 5.82
C ASP A 388 17.76 19.10 5.91
N SER A 389 16.66 19.58 6.49
CA SER A 389 16.46 21.00 6.83
C SER A 389 17.34 21.46 7.99
N HIS A 390 17.84 20.52 8.79
CA HIS A 390 18.75 20.76 9.90
C HIS A 390 20.13 20.23 9.53
N MET A 391 20.97 21.05 8.92
CA MET A 391 22.42 20.82 9.03
C MET A 391 22.80 20.89 10.51
N ARG A 392 22.86 19.74 11.20
CA ARG A 392 23.77 19.62 12.34
C ARG A 392 25.16 19.49 11.75
N THR A 393 25.98 20.51 11.95
CA THR A 393 27.42 20.48 11.66
C THR A 393 28.11 19.51 12.62
N THR A 394 28.08 18.22 12.31
CA THR A 394 28.99 17.27 12.95
C THR A 394 30.38 17.42 12.32
N TRP A 395 31.20 18.26 12.96
CA TRP A 395 32.64 18.32 12.73
C TRP A 395 33.30 17.06 13.28
N HIS A 396 33.29 15.97 12.51
CA HIS A 396 34.18 14.84 12.75
C HIS A 396 35.29 14.88 11.72
N VAL A 397 36.42 15.50 12.09
CA VAL A 397 37.69 15.26 11.42
C VAL A 397 38.24 13.98 12.04
N ASN A 398 38.00 12.83 11.40
CA ASN A 398 38.72 11.59 11.74
C ASN A 398 40.08 11.63 11.01
N PRO A 399 41.22 11.70 11.70
CA PRO A 399 42.54 11.65 11.07
C PRO A 399 42.98 10.20 10.83
N SER A 400 42.09 9.35 10.30
CA SER A 400 42.35 7.91 10.16
C SER A 400 41.56 7.34 8.98
N GLY A 401 42.08 7.48 7.77
CA GLY A 401 41.45 6.99 6.55
C GLY A 401 42.39 6.94 5.36
N ASP A 402 43.64 6.55 5.59
CA ASP A 402 44.70 6.50 4.56
C ASP A 402 44.94 5.08 4.03
N LEU A 403 43.86 4.31 3.85
CA LEU A 403 43.88 2.95 3.30
C LEU A 403 42.84 2.73 2.17
N GLU A 404 42.29 3.79 1.60
CA GLU A 404 41.57 3.70 0.32
C GLU A 404 42.58 3.69 -0.84
N SER A 405 42.46 2.73 -1.76
CA SER A 405 43.37 2.61 -2.89
C SER A 405 43.31 3.88 -3.77
N ARG A 406 44.46 4.32 -4.28
CA ARG A 406 44.57 5.52 -5.14
C ARG A 406 43.69 5.39 -6.39
N ASP A 407 43.48 4.17 -6.86
CA ASP A 407 42.66 3.84 -8.03
C ASP A 407 41.16 4.02 -7.74
N ASP A 408 40.68 3.66 -6.54
CA ASP A 408 39.27 3.87 -6.14
C ASP A 408 38.90 5.36 -6.05
N LYS A 409 39.85 6.19 -5.59
CA LYS A 409 39.65 7.65 -5.57
C LYS A 409 39.59 8.22 -7.01
N LEU A 410 40.45 7.74 -7.90
CA LEU A 410 40.48 8.16 -9.31
C LEU A 410 39.19 7.80 -10.05
N THR A 411 38.69 6.57 -9.90
CA THR A 411 37.46 6.11 -10.54
C THR A 411 36.23 6.86 -10.02
N THR A 412 36.17 7.11 -8.72
CA THR A 412 35.12 7.94 -8.08
C THR A 412 35.13 9.39 -8.62
N HIS A 413 36.32 9.98 -8.82
CA HIS A 413 36.44 11.31 -9.42
C HIS A 413 35.99 11.34 -10.90
N GLN A 414 36.27 10.28 -11.67
CA GLN A 414 35.79 10.15 -13.05
C GLN A 414 34.26 10.05 -13.10
N GLY A 415 33.65 9.25 -12.22
CA GLY A 415 32.19 9.13 -12.12
C GLY A 415 31.50 10.48 -11.85
N ARG A 416 32.01 11.25 -10.89
CA ARG A 416 31.55 12.62 -10.61
C ARG A 416 31.64 13.55 -11.83
N ASN A 417 32.74 13.51 -12.58
CA ASN A 417 32.89 14.31 -13.80
C ASN A 417 31.89 13.92 -14.90
N LEU A 418 31.65 12.61 -15.08
CA LEU A 418 30.64 12.11 -16.03
C LEU A 418 29.23 12.57 -15.66
N MET A 419 28.89 12.51 -14.36
CA MET A 419 27.63 13.03 -13.83
C MET A 419 27.48 14.53 -14.09
N GLY A 420 28.52 15.33 -13.78
CA GLY A 420 28.48 16.76 -14.05
C GLY A 420 28.31 17.07 -15.55
N GLY A 421 28.93 16.27 -16.43
CA GLY A 421 28.71 16.35 -17.88
C GLY A 421 27.27 16.00 -18.28
N ALA A 422 26.69 14.95 -17.70
CA ALA A 422 25.30 14.56 -17.95
C ALA A 422 24.30 15.61 -17.42
N ALA A 423 24.55 16.20 -16.26
CA ALA A 423 23.73 17.28 -15.70
C ALA A 423 23.70 18.50 -16.63
N ARG A 424 24.84 18.88 -17.23
CA ARG A 424 24.90 19.94 -18.24
C ARG A 424 24.05 19.62 -19.47
N ARG A 425 24.06 18.38 -19.95
CA ARG A 425 23.22 17.97 -21.10
C ARG A 425 21.73 18.06 -20.78
N VAL A 426 21.32 17.64 -19.57
CA VAL A 426 19.93 17.79 -19.12
C VAL A 426 19.56 19.27 -19.01
N TRP A 427 20.47 20.11 -18.50
CA TRP A 427 20.27 21.56 -18.42
C TRP A 427 20.05 22.20 -19.79
N GLU A 428 20.79 21.80 -20.81
CA GLU A 428 20.60 22.30 -22.18
C GLU A 428 19.18 22.02 -22.70
N GLU A 429 18.67 20.81 -22.48
CA GLU A 429 17.31 20.41 -22.87
C GLU A 429 16.25 21.18 -22.05
N LEU A 430 16.46 21.29 -20.73
CA LEU A 430 15.55 22.03 -19.84
C LEU A 430 15.48 23.52 -20.24
N TYR A 431 16.63 24.18 -20.43
CA TYR A 431 16.69 25.58 -20.82
C TYR A 431 16.03 25.82 -22.17
N ALA A 432 16.32 24.98 -23.17
CA ALA A 432 15.74 25.09 -24.51
C ALA A 432 14.21 25.00 -24.50
N CYS A 433 13.63 24.11 -23.67
CA CYS A 433 12.19 23.87 -23.65
C CYS A 433 11.42 24.68 -22.60
N LYS A 434 12.07 25.12 -21.51
CA LYS A 434 11.39 25.65 -20.31
C LYS A 434 11.96 26.98 -19.80
N LYS A 435 12.80 27.68 -20.57
CA LYS A 435 13.33 29.01 -20.17
C LYS A 435 12.30 29.93 -19.52
N PRO A 436 11.11 30.20 -20.11
CA PRO A 436 10.15 31.12 -19.49
C PRO A 436 9.69 30.68 -18.10
N ALA A 437 9.50 29.38 -17.90
CA ALA A 437 9.09 28.82 -16.62
C ALA A 437 10.23 28.90 -15.57
N ILE A 438 11.49 28.75 -16.00
CA ILE A 438 12.65 28.94 -15.11
C ILE A 438 12.70 30.41 -14.65
N GLU A 439 12.56 31.35 -15.58
CA GLU A 439 12.56 32.79 -15.28
C GLU A 439 11.37 33.19 -14.38
N GLU A 440 10.20 32.58 -14.59
CA GLU A 440 9.00 32.77 -13.76
C GLU A 440 9.20 32.26 -12.32
N VAL A 441 9.71 31.03 -12.16
CA VAL A 441 9.96 30.41 -10.85
C VAL A 441 10.93 31.25 -10.02
N PHE A 442 12.04 31.67 -10.64
CA PHE A 442 13.10 32.38 -9.94
C PHE A 442 12.90 33.89 -9.90
N LYS A 443 11.94 34.43 -10.66
CA LYS A 443 11.69 35.88 -10.82
C LYS A 443 12.94 36.64 -11.27
N VAL A 444 13.68 36.05 -12.21
CA VAL A 444 14.93 36.58 -12.77
C VAL A 444 14.94 36.45 -14.28
N THR A 445 15.69 37.31 -14.95
CA THR A 445 16.00 37.13 -16.38
C THR A 445 17.34 36.40 -16.49
N LEU A 446 17.35 35.28 -17.21
CA LEU A 446 18.57 34.51 -17.43
C LEU A 446 19.37 35.09 -18.58
N ALA A 447 20.69 35.08 -18.43
CA ALA A 447 21.61 35.46 -19.49
C ALA A 447 21.34 34.61 -20.74
N ALA A 448 21.40 35.26 -21.91
CA ALA A 448 21.33 34.52 -23.17
C ALA A 448 22.52 33.56 -23.30
N ALA A 449 22.31 32.42 -23.95
CA ALA A 449 23.41 31.53 -24.25
C ALA A 449 24.42 32.24 -25.17
N ALA A 450 25.71 31.97 -24.97
CA ALA A 450 26.76 32.47 -25.87
C ALA A 450 26.51 31.99 -27.31
N GLN A 451 27.06 32.66 -28.33
CA GLN A 451 26.76 32.47 -29.76
C GLN A 451 26.90 31.01 -30.29
N HIS A 452 27.51 30.10 -29.53
CA HIS A 452 27.66 28.68 -29.89
C HIS A 452 27.15 27.69 -28.83
N ALA A 453 26.56 28.18 -27.73
CA ALA A 453 26.06 27.34 -26.64
C ALA A 453 24.53 27.19 -26.72
N ARG A 454 24.02 26.01 -26.35
CA ARG A 454 22.56 25.76 -26.30
C ARG A 454 21.90 26.33 -25.05
N ALA A 455 22.68 26.58 -24.01
CA ALA A 455 22.25 27.15 -22.74
C ALA A 455 23.41 27.94 -22.09
N PRO A 456 23.13 28.87 -21.16
CA PRO A 456 24.16 29.50 -20.33
C PRO A 456 24.86 28.45 -19.44
N ASP A 457 26.11 28.71 -19.08
CA ASP A 457 26.89 27.80 -18.23
C ASP A 457 26.27 27.67 -16.83
N LEU A 458 26.21 26.42 -16.32
CA LEU A 458 25.62 26.13 -15.01
C LEU A 458 26.37 26.81 -13.87
N ALA A 459 27.67 27.09 -14.01
CA ALA A 459 28.41 27.83 -12.99
C ALA A 459 27.91 29.29 -12.87
N ALA A 460 27.69 29.97 -14.00
CA ALA A 460 27.13 31.32 -14.02
C ALA A 460 25.67 31.34 -13.53
N VAL A 461 24.88 30.33 -13.91
CA VAL A 461 23.50 30.16 -13.44
C VAL A 461 23.47 29.92 -11.93
N ARG A 462 24.42 29.14 -11.38
CA ARG A 462 24.55 28.93 -9.94
C ARG A 462 24.76 30.24 -9.20
N ASP A 463 25.70 31.07 -9.65
CA ASP A 463 26.01 32.34 -8.99
C ASP A 463 24.79 33.29 -8.94
N GLN A 464 23.89 33.18 -9.93
CA GLN A 464 22.64 33.95 -9.98
C GLN A 464 21.50 33.32 -9.16
N LEU A 465 21.34 31.99 -9.19
CA LEU A 465 20.13 31.31 -8.74
C LEU A 465 20.26 30.52 -7.44
N HIS A 466 21.48 30.21 -6.98
CA HIS A 466 21.71 29.20 -5.94
C HIS A 466 20.84 29.42 -4.69
N ASP A 467 20.81 30.62 -4.13
CA ASP A 467 20.06 30.89 -2.89
C ASP A 467 18.53 30.79 -3.06
N HIS A 468 18.01 31.07 -4.24
CA HIS A 468 16.59 30.91 -4.55
C HIS A 468 16.25 29.43 -4.78
N ALA A 469 17.10 28.74 -5.56
CA ALA A 469 16.97 27.32 -5.86
C ALA A 469 17.07 26.45 -4.61
N HIS A 470 18.01 26.77 -3.71
CA HIS A 470 18.17 26.10 -2.43
C HIS A 470 16.94 26.28 -1.53
N ARG A 471 16.35 27.48 -1.45
CA ARG A 471 15.12 27.72 -0.67
C ARG A 471 13.93 26.94 -1.22
N LEU A 472 13.75 26.91 -2.54
CA LEU A 472 12.69 26.11 -3.17
C LEU A 472 12.87 24.62 -2.88
N TRP A 473 14.10 24.11 -2.98
CA TRP A 473 14.42 22.73 -2.66
C TRP A 473 14.11 22.36 -1.21
N LEU A 474 14.51 23.20 -0.25
CA LEU A 474 14.21 22.95 1.17
C LEU A 474 12.70 22.96 1.46
N ASN A 475 11.95 23.87 0.82
CA ASN A 475 10.49 23.90 0.94
C ASN A 475 9.86 22.63 0.36
N TYR A 476 10.36 22.15 -0.78
CA TYR A 476 9.92 20.90 -1.40
C TYR A 476 10.18 19.70 -0.47
N ILE A 477 11.38 19.58 0.10
CA ILE A 477 11.71 18.50 1.05
C ILE A 477 10.86 18.57 2.33
N ASP A 478 10.59 19.76 2.86
CA ASP A 478 9.67 19.93 3.99
C ASP A 478 8.24 19.52 3.63
N ALA A 479 7.77 19.84 2.43
CA ALA A 479 6.47 19.40 1.93
C ALA A 479 6.39 17.87 1.78
N GLU A 480 7.42 17.24 1.23
CA GLU A 480 7.51 15.77 1.12
C GLU A 480 7.49 15.09 2.49
N ARG A 481 8.24 15.63 3.46
CA ARG A 481 8.26 15.11 4.84
C ARG A 481 6.89 15.24 5.51
N LYS A 482 6.17 16.32 5.25
CA LYS A 482 4.81 16.55 5.77
C LYS A 482 3.76 15.70 5.08
N ALA A 483 3.99 15.24 3.85
CA ALA A 483 3.06 14.40 3.11
C ALA A 483 2.80 13.05 3.82
N VAL A 484 3.77 12.55 4.59
CA VAL A 484 3.64 11.33 5.41
C VAL A 484 2.48 11.41 6.41
N TYR A 485 2.17 12.60 6.92
CA TYR A 485 1.13 12.81 7.92
C TYR A 485 -0.21 13.27 7.32
N ARG A 486 -0.29 13.47 6.00
CA ARG A 486 -1.55 13.81 5.35
C ARG A 486 -2.40 12.57 5.23
N VAL A 487 -3.70 12.71 5.51
CA VAL A 487 -4.64 11.62 5.29
C VAL A 487 -4.74 11.40 3.77
N PRO A 488 -4.32 10.24 3.23
CA PRO A 488 -4.14 10.07 1.79
C PRO A 488 -5.40 10.36 0.97
N TRP A 489 -6.59 10.04 1.48
CA TRP A 489 -7.85 10.25 0.74
C TRP A 489 -8.23 11.73 0.54
N GLU A 490 -7.67 12.68 1.30
CA GLU A 490 -7.85 14.11 1.02
C GLU A 490 -7.18 14.51 -0.30
N LEU A 491 -6.07 13.85 -0.66
CA LEU A 491 -5.43 14.01 -1.97
C LEU A 491 -6.32 13.46 -3.07
N HIS A 492 -6.96 12.31 -2.85
CA HIS A 492 -7.91 11.73 -3.80
C HIS A 492 -9.04 12.72 -4.16
N ASN A 493 -9.64 13.36 -3.15
CA ASN A 493 -10.67 14.39 -3.37
C ASN A 493 -10.14 15.64 -4.08
N GLN A 494 -8.89 16.04 -3.81
CA GLN A 494 -8.28 17.17 -4.51
C GLN A 494 -8.08 16.87 -5.99
N ILE A 495 -7.60 15.67 -6.33
CA ILE A 495 -7.44 15.19 -7.70
C ILE A 495 -8.80 15.17 -8.41
N GLN A 496 -9.82 14.55 -7.81
CA GLN A 496 -11.19 14.52 -8.33
C GLN A 496 -11.77 15.94 -8.55
N SER A 497 -11.58 16.85 -7.58
CA SER A 497 -12.15 18.21 -7.63
C SER A 497 -11.46 19.13 -8.64
N LYS A 498 -10.17 18.93 -8.93
CA LYS A 498 -9.45 19.67 -9.99
C LYS A 498 -9.97 19.29 -11.37
N ILE A 499 -10.31 18.02 -11.57
CA ILE A 499 -10.86 17.50 -12.83
C ILE A 499 -12.29 18.02 -13.06
N GLN A 500 -13.18 17.96 -12.05
CA GLN A 500 -14.56 18.46 -12.18
C GLN A 500 -14.67 19.98 -12.41
N LYS A 501 -13.69 20.78 -12.00
CA LYS A 501 -13.68 22.24 -12.21
C LYS A 501 -13.51 22.65 -13.68
N VAL A 502 -13.18 21.72 -14.57
CA VAL A 502 -13.11 21.97 -16.02
C VAL A 502 -14.51 21.89 -16.67
N THR A 503 -15.54 21.40 -15.97
CA THR A 503 -16.89 21.20 -16.53
C THR A 503 -18.06 21.79 -15.72
N GLY A 504 -17.82 22.53 -14.62
CA GLY A 504 -18.93 23.14 -13.89
C GLY A 504 -18.54 24.23 -12.90
N GLY A 505 -18.99 25.46 -13.17
CA GLY A 505 -18.87 26.59 -12.26
C GLY A 505 -19.80 26.50 -11.04
N LEU A 506 -19.34 27.13 -9.95
CA LEU A 506 -20.03 27.45 -8.70
C LEU A 506 -20.70 26.30 -7.94
N THR A 507 -19.99 25.74 -6.96
CA THR A 507 -20.52 25.59 -5.59
C THR A 507 -19.38 25.41 -4.59
N ARG A 508 -18.85 26.52 -4.09
CA ARG A 508 -18.21 26.56 -2.77
C ARG A 508 -19.22 27.14 -1.82
N LEU A 509 -19.64 26.38 -0.82
CA LEU A 509 -19.83 26.84 0.56
C LEU A 509 -20.09 25.62 1.45
N ALA A 510 -19.28 25.51 2.50
CA ALA A 510 -19.49 24.80 3.77
C ALA A 510 -19.79 23.29 3.76
N SER A 511 -18.82 22.47 4.18
CA SER A 511 -19.04 21.43 5.20
C SER A 511 -17.71 21.10 5.88
N ARG A 512 -17.37 21.83 6.95
CA ARG A 512 -16.30 21.43 7.87
C ARG A 512 -16.99 20.67 9.00
N THR A 513 -17.41 19.44 8.75
CA THR A 513 -17.97 18.57 9.79
C THR A 513 -16.82 18.13 10.68
N LYS A 514 -16.72 18.78 11.85
CA LYS A 514 -16.04 18.20 13.01
C LYS A 514 -16.63 16.81 13.23
N VAL A 515 -15.80 15.78 13.11
CA VAL A 515 -16.13 14.43 13.57
C VAL A 515 -16.49 14.57 15.05
N LYS A 516 -17.74 14.28 15.37
CA LYS A 516 -18.25 14.28 16.73
C LYS A 516 -17.58 13.11 17.44
N LYS A 517 -16.62 13.42 18.31
CA LYS A 517 -16.00 12.47 19.25
C LYS A 517 -17.13 11.92 20.12
N GLU A 518 -17.54 10.67 19.87
CA GLU A 518 -18.37 9.94 20.81
C GLU A 518 -17.55 9.65 22.08
N GLU A 519 -18.13 10.01 23.22
CA GLU A 519 -17.55 9.78 24.53
C GLU A 519 -17.51 8.29 24.85
N SER A 520 -16.29 7.77 25.03
CA SER A 520 -15.90 6.71 25.99
C SER A 520 -16.94 5.62 26.26
N ALA A 521 -16.89 4.56 25.45
CA ALA A 521 -17.41 3.26 25.88
C ALA A 521 -16.54 2.77 27.05
N LYS A 522 -17.16 2.67 28.24
CA LYS A 522 -16.59 1.99 29.40
C LYS A 522 -16.01 0.64 28.96
N GLN A 523 -14.73 0.42 29.27
CA GLN A 523 -14.03 -0.84 29.05
C GLN A 523 -14.82 -1.96 29.74
N ARG A 524 -15.63 -2.69 28.97
CA ARG A 524 -16.39 -3.85 29.45
C ARG A 524 -15.40 -5.00 29.56
N GLN A 525 -15.35 -5.64 30.72
CA GLN A 525 -14.53 -6.83 30.93
C GLN A 525 -15.04 -7.94 30.00
N HIS A 526 -14.29 -8.25 28.95
CA HIS A 526 -14.50 -9.45 28.17
C HIS A 526 -14.23 -10.67 29.06
N PRO A 527 -15.07 -11.72 29.02
CA PRO A 527 -14.72 -12.97 29.68
C PRO A 527 -13.44 -13.53 29.02
N PRO A 528 -12.51 -14.12 29.78
CA PRO A 528 -11.32 -14.72 29.19
C PRO A 528 -11.74 -15.82 28.20
N ARG A 529 -11.17 -15.84 27.00
CA ARG A 529 -11.40 -16.85 25.95
C ARG A 529 -11.50 -18.28 26.49
N ASP A 530 -10.61 -18.64 27.42
CA ASP A 530 -10.56 -19.97 28.03
C ASP A 530 -11.85 -20.34 28.77
N HIS A 531 -12.49 -19.36 29.41
CA HIS A 531 -13.79 -19.56 30.05
C HIS A 531 -14.90 -19.77 29.03
N ALA A 532 -14.84 -19.10 27.88
CA ALA A 532 -15.81 -19.30 26.80
C ALA A 532 -15.73 -20.70 26.22
N LEU A 533 -14.51 -21.17 25.96
CA LEU A 533 -14.26 -22.51 25.43
C LEU A 533 -14.66 -23.60 26.43
N ALA A 534 -14.29 -23.45 27.71
CA ALA A 534 -14.70 -24.37 28.77
C ALA A 534 -16.23 -24.42 28.93
N TYR A 535 -16.89 -23.25 28.94
CA TYR A 535 -18.34 -23.17 29.02
C TYR A 535 -19.03 -23.89 27.86
N MET A 536 -18.57 -23.66 26.62
CA MET A 536 -19.12 -24.34 25.44
C MET A 536 -18.87 -25.84 25.48
N GLN A 537 -17.71 -26.28 25.96
CA GLN A 537 -17.40 -27.71 26.12
C GLN A 537 -18.37 -28.40 27.08
N ASP A 538 -18.69 -27.75 28.20
CA ASP A 538 -19.64 -28.28 29.19
C ASP A 538 -21.08 -28.33 28.66
N HIS A 539 -21.49 -27.34 27.85
CA HIS A 539 -22.89 -27.19 27.41
C HIS A 539 -23.20 -27.83 26.05
N VAL A 540 -22.21 -28.02 25.17
CA VAL A 540 -22.38 -28.75 23.91
C VAL A 540 -22.41 -30.26 24.16
N GLN A 541 -21.78 -30.75 25.24
CA GLN A 541 -21.97 -32.15 25.67
C GLN A 541 -23.42 -32.48 26.07
N LEU A 542 -24.24 -31.48 26.41
CA LEU A 542 -25.67 -31.66 26.69
C LEU A 542 -26.54 -31.83 25.42
N VAL A 543 -25.96 -31.70 24.22
CA VAL A 543 -26.66 -31.87 22.92
C VAL A 543 -26.37 -33.25 22.30
N ARG A 544 -25.76 -34.19 23.04
CA ARG A 544 -25.58 -35.58 22.59
C ARG A 544 -26.83 -36.44 22.74
#